data_AF-A0A3C0QD99-F1
#
_entry.id   AF-A0A3C0QD99-F1
#
_cell.length_a   1.000
_cell.length_b   1.000
_cell.length_c   1.000
_cell.angle_alpha   90.00
_cell.angle_beta   90.00
_cell.angle_gamma   90.00
#
_symmetry.space_group_name_H-M   'P 1'
#
loop_
_entity.id
_entity.type
_entity.pdbx_description
1 polymer ?
#
loop_
_entity_poly.entity_id
_entity_poly.type
_entity_poly.pdbx_seq_one_letter_code
_entity_poly.pdbx_strand_id
1 'polypeptide(L)'
;MSKINRRSFIKIAGSAAAVSAVGFPAIAAAGGKKQVVIVGGGVGGATAAKYIRRADSSVEVTLIEPNKDYYTCFMSNEVIGGDRNMDSIKFGYDGLRKHGVTVVHDTVTAIDAKGRKVTTKGGQSFGYDRCIVAPGISFVDNIEGYDAAAAEKMPHAWKAGPQTVLLRKQLEAMPDGGMVLIAPPPNPFRCPPGPYERACQIAHYLKSHKPKSKILILDSKDKFSKQGLFTQAWDRHYKGMIEWVKAVDTGGGVKSVDAKTGTVSTEFDEYKPAVTNIIPAQVAGTIAKVAGLTDEKGWCPIEGKTFESTIHKGIHVIGDAAHQSPLPKSGYAANSEAKVVAAAVVDLVNGREPGTPSWVNTCYSIVAPKDGISVAMVYNLVDGKVAKVEGSGGLTPMDSSPEDRAREEQYAHSWFKNITGDIFG
;
A
#
# COMPACT_ATOMS: atom_id res chain seq x y z
N MET A 1 0.05 89.26 6.42
CA MET A 1 -0.76 88.15 6.97
C MET A 1 0.12 86.92 7.09
N SER A 2 0.88 86.90 8.20
CA SER A 2 0.91 85.89 9.28
C SER A 2 1.84 84.71 9.00
N LYS A 3 3.03 84.82 9.60
CA LYS A 3 4.16 83.89 9.58
C LYS A 3 3.88 82.72 10.53
N ILE A 4 3.84 81.49 10.01
CA ILE A 4 3.88 80.28 10.86
C ILE A 4 5.31 80.15 11.41
N ASN A 5 5.45 80.26 12.73
CA ASN A 5 6.72 80.13 13.44
C ASN A 5 7.17 78.66 13.51
N ARG A 6 8.47 78.38 13.36
CA ARG A 6 9.12 77.05 13.48
C ARG A 6 8.70 76.27 14.73
N ARG A 7 8.36 76.94 15.84
CA ARG A 7 7.83 76.31 17.06
C ARG A 7 6.43 75.72 16.92
N SER A 8 5.62 76.21 15.98
CA SER A 8 4.26 75.69 15.73
C SER A 8 4.27 74.46 14.81
N PHE A 9 5.26 74.34 13.92
CA PHE A 9 5.43 73.17 13.05
C PHE A 9 5.85 71.91 13.84
N ILE A 10 6.74 72.07 14.82
CA ILE A 10 7.19 70.95 15.68
C ILE A 10 6.06 70.46 16.61
N LYS A 11 5.13 71.33 17.03
CA LYS A 11 3.95 70.91 17.81
C LYS A 11 2.94 70.11 16.98
N ILE A 12 2.86 70.34 15.67
CA ILE A 12 1.99 69.59 14.75
C ILE A 12 2.64 68.27 14.31
N ALA A 13 3.98 68.23 14.19
CA ALA A 13 4.70 66.98 13.91
C ALA A 13 4.77 66.02 15.12
N GLY A 14 4.77 66.56 16.35
CA GLY A 14 4.81 65.77 17.59
C GLY A 14 3.48 65.11 17.99
N SER A 15 2.37 65.42 17.32
CA SER A 15 1.04 64.85 17.62
C SER A 15 0.63 63.73 16.65
N ALA A 16 1.46 63.40 15.65
CA ALA A 16 1.21 62.31 14.70
C ALA A 16 1.90 60.98 15.07
N ALA A 17 2.63 60.91 16.19
CA ALA A 17 3.42 59.73 16.57
C ALA A 17 2.86 58.92 17.76
N ALA A 18 1.62 59.19 18.21
CA ALA A 18 1.08 58.59 19.44
C ALA A 18 -0.28 57.87 19.29
N VAL A 19 -0.75 57.56 18.07
CA VAL A 19 -2.05 56.87 17.86
C VAL A 19 -1.97 55.70 16.85
N SER A 20 -0.87 54.94 16.86
CA SER A 20 -0.78 53.66 16.12
C SER A 20 -0.44 52.45 17.00
N ALA A 21 -0.54 52.60 18.32
CA ALA A 21 -0.53 51.49 19.28
C ALA A 21 -1.94 51.16 19.80
N VAL A 22 -3.00 51.42 19.02
CA VAL A 22 -4.21 50.63 19.16
C VAL A 22 -3.85 49.27 18.61
N GLY A 23 -3.51 48.36 19.51
CA GLY A 23 -3.33 46.97 19.18
C GLY A 23 -4.45 46.57 18.24
N PHE A 24 -4.07 46.10 17.05
CA PHE A 24 -4.89 45.11 16.42
C PHE A 24 -5.20 44.12 17.54
N PRO A 25 -6.47 43.85 17.87
CA PRO A 25 -6.71 42.61 18.55
C PRO A 25 -5.99 41.61 17.66
N ALA A 26 -4.98 40.94 18.21
CA ALA A 26 -4.66 39.63 17.71
C ALA A 26 -6.05 39.01 17.54
N ILE A 27 -6.44 38.78 16.29
CA ILE A 27 -7.50 37.85 16.03
C ILE A 27 -6.90 36.60 16.67
N ALA A 28 -7.20 36.42 17.95
CA ALA A 28 -7.04 35.18 18.65
C ALA A 28 -7.68 34.24 17.67
N ALA A 29 -6.85 33.46 16.98
CA ALA A 29 -7.28 32.57 15.94
C ALA A 29 -8.47 31.87 16.55
N ALA A 30 -9.68 32.22 16.07
CA ALA A 30 -10.88 31.53 16.48
C ALA A 30 -10.56 30.11 16.10
N GLY A 31 -10.26 29.27 17.10
CA GLY A 31 -9.47 28.06 16.94
C GLY A 31 -10.18 27.17 15.95
N GLY A 32 -9.81 27.30 14.67
CA GLY A 32 -10.38 26.54 13.58
C GLY A 32 -10.15 25.08 13.95
N LYS A 33 -11.18 24.25 13.81
CA LYS A 33 -10.99 22.83 14.04
C LYS A 33 -9.87 22.35 13.12
N LYS A 34 -8.92 21.61 13.68
CA LYS A 34 -7.76 21.09 12.95
C LYS A 34 -8.24 20.09 11.92
N GLN A 35 -7.87 20.26 10.66
CA GLN A 35 -8.38 19.47 9.54
C GLN A 35 -7.30 18.56 8.98
N VAL A 36 -7.58 17.26 8.96
CA VAL A 36 -6.76 16.27 8.27
C VAL A 36 -7.56 15.63 7.15
N VAL A 37 -7.03 15.69 5.93
CA VAL A 37 -7.59 14.98 4.78
C VAL A 37 -6.73 13.76 4.48
N ILE A 38 -7.36 12.62 4.22
CA ILE A 38 -6.70 11.36 3.91
C ILE A 38 -7.19 10.87 2.55
N VAL A 39 -6.24 10.59 1.64
CA VAL A 39 -6.51 10.15 0.28
C VAL A 39 -6.22 8.65 0.15
N GLY A 40 -7.28 7.85 0.02
CA GLY A 40 -7.23 6.39 -0.11
C GLY A 40 -7.63 5.67 1.18
N GLY A 41 -8.68 4.85 1.11
CA GLY A 41 -9.27 4.10 2.23
C GLY A 41 -8.75 2.66 2.37
N GLY A 42 -7.55 2.37 1.86
CA GLY A 42 -6.89 1.09 2.09
C GLY A 42 -6.26 0.98 3.48
N VAL A 43 -5.40 -0.01 3.68
CA VAL A 43 -4.76 -0.29 4.98
C VAL A 43 -4.14 0.95 5.62
N GLY A 44 -3.32 1.69 4.89
CA GLY A 44 -2.63 2.88 5.40
C GLY A 44 -3.60 3.99 5.82
N GLY A 45 -4.48 4.41 4.90
CA GLY A 45 -5.39 5.53 5.16
C GLY A 45 -6.47 5.23 6.19
N ALA A 46 -7.06 4.03 6.18
CA ALA A 46 -8.05 3.63 7.18
C ALA A 46 -7.44 3.55 8.59
N THR A 47 -6.24 2.96 8.72
CA THR A 47 -5.51 2.94 9.99
C THR A 47 -5.20 4.35 10.47
N ALA A 48 -4.66 5.21 9.59
CA ALA A 48 -4.32 6.58 9.96
C ALA A 48 -5.56 7.37 10.41
N ALA A 49 -6.68 7.24 9.69
CA ALA A 49 -7.94 7.88 10.02
C ALA A 49 -8.43 7.52 11.43
N LYS A 50 -8.48 6.21 11.72
CA LYS A 50 -8.87 5.69 13.03
C LYS A 50 -7.95 6.19 14.14
N TYR A 51 -6.64 6.10 13.93
CA TYR A 51 -5.65 6.41 14.96
C TYR A 51 -5.54 7.90 15.25
N ILE A 52 -5.73 8.79 14.26
CA ILE A 52 -5.84 10.22 14.50
C ILE A 52 -7.04 10.52 15.41
N ARG A 53 -8.22 10.00 15.06
CA ARG A 53 -9.45 10.21 15.85
C ARG A 53 -9.36 9.63 17.26
N ARG A 54 -8.67 8.50 17.44
CA ARG A 54 -8.43 7.89 18.76
C ARG A 54 -7.45 8.69 19.61
N ALA A 55 -6.42 9.26 18.99
CA ALA A 55 -5.41 10.04 19.70
C ALA A 55 -5.90 11.46 20.05
N ASP A 56 -6.66 12.10 19.15
CA ASP A 56 -7.20 13.43 19.35
C ASP A 56 -8.56 13.56 18.65
N SER A 57 -9.63 13.43 19.43
CA SER A 57 -11.01 13.52 18.93
C SER A 57 -11.44 14.95 18.57
N SER A 58 -10.58 15.96 18.76
CA SER A 58 -10.82 17.33 18.27
C SER A 58 -10.38 17.54 16.81
N VAL A 59 -9.55 16.66 16.25
CA VAL A 59 -9.07 16.74 14.85
C VAL A 59 -10.14 16.22 13.89
N GLU A 60 -10.66 17.06 13.00
CA GLU A 60 -11.59 16.64 11.96
C GLU A 60 -10.84 15.83 10.90
N VAL A 61 -11.29 14.60 10.66
CA VAL A 61 -10.68 13.68 9.70
C VAL A 61 -11.66 13.41 8.57
N THR A 62 -11.25 13.76 7.34
CA THR A 62 -11.97 13.40 6.11
C THR A 62 -11.17 12.37 5.32
N LEU A 63 -11.69 11.16 5.20
CA LEU A 63 -11.14 10.09 4.37
C LEU A 63 -11.86 10.06 3.02
N ILE A 64 -11.13 10.20 1.92
CA ILE A 64 -11.67 10.18 0.56
C ILE A 64 -11.26 8.87 -0.12
N GLU A 65 -12.24 8.04 -0.46
CA GLU A 65 -12.05 6.71 -1.06
C GLU A 65 -13.17 6.39 -2.04
N PRO A 66 -12.86 6.14 -3.33
CA PRO A 66 -13.90 5.91 -4.34
C PRO A 66 -14.72 4.64 -4.10
N ASN A 67 -14.12 3.58 -3.56
CA ASN A 67 -14.80 2.30 -3.37
C ASN A 67 -15.62 2.28 -2.07
N LYS A 68 -16.83 1.70 -2.13
CA LYS A 68 -17.66 1.50 -0.93
C LYS A 68 -17.16 0.36 -0.05
N ASP A 69 -16.54 -0.63 -0.68
CA ASP A 69 -15.95 -1.80 -0.04
C ASP A 69 -14.46 -1.87 -0.35
N TYR A 70 -13.67 -2.26 0.65
CA TYR A 70 -12.28 -2.62 0.51
C TYR A 70 -12.13 -4.14 0.45
N TYR A 71 -11.44 -4.64 -0.58
CA TYR A 71 -11.06 -6.05 -0.67
C TYR A 71 -9.58 -6.22 -0.32
N THR A 72 -9.28 -7.05 0.68
CA THR A 72 -7.89 -7.29 1.08
C THR A 72 -7.18 -8.15 0.02
N CYS A 73 -6.05 -7.67 -0.48
CA CYS A 73 -5.21 -8.48 -1.36
C CYS A 73 -4.44 -9.56 -0.58
N PHE A 74 -4.11 -9.29 0.68
CA PHE A 74 -3.65 -10.32 1.62
C PHE A 74 -4.83 -11.28 1.92
N MET A 75 -4.52 -12.58 2.02
CA MET A 75 -5.48 -13.69 2.04
C MET A 75 -6.33 -13.91 0.77
N SER A 76 -6.21 -13.07 -0.27
CA SER A 76 -6.90 -13.33 -1.54
C SER A 76 -6.38 -14.58 -2.28
N ASN A 77 -5.15 -15.02 -2.00
CA ASN A 77 -4.61 -16.25 -2.55
C ASN A 77 -5.35 -17.50 -2.04
N GLU A 78 -5.87 -17.51 -0.79
CA GLU A 78 -6.74 -18.60 -0.32
C GLU A 78 -8.10 -18.60 -1.06
N VAL A 79 -8.58 -17.43 -1.51
CA VAL A 79 -9.77 -17.37 -2.37
C VAL A 79 -9.48 -17.97 -3.75
N ILE A 80 -8.30 -17.67 -4.30
CA ILE A 80 -7.83 -18.24 -5.57
C ILE A 80 -7.66 -19.77 -5.43
N GLY A 81 -7.12 -20.25 -4.31
CA GLY A 81 -7.01 -21.68 -3.97
C GLY A 81 -8.35 -22.37 -3.71
N GLY A 82 -9.36 -21.62 -3.24
CA GLY A 82 -10.73 -22.10 -3.01
C GLY A 82 -11.07 -22.34 -1.53
N ASP A 83 -10.13 -22.15 -0.62
CA ASP A 83 -10.30 -22.37 0.83
C ASP A 83 -10.92 -21.15 1.55
N ARG A 84 -11.10 -20.04 0.84
CA ARG A 84 -11.65 -18.79 1.39
C ARG A 84 -12.72 -18.19 0.47
N ASN A 85 -13.73 -17.56 1.06
CA ASN A 85 -14.76 -16.80 0.35
C ASN A 85 -14.35 -15.31 0.17
N MET A 86 -14.68 -14.73 -0.99
CA MET A 86 -14.53 -13.28 -1.27
C MET A 86 -15.16 -12.38 -0.22
N ASP A 87 -16.30 -12.74 0.36
CA ASP A 87 -16.96 -11.94 1.40
C ASP A 87 -16.13 -11.84 2.68
N SER A 88 -15.29 -12.84 2.98
CA SER A 88 -14.42 -12.82 4.17
C SER A 88 -13.23 -11.86 4.04
N ILE A 89 -12.94 -11.39 2.82
CA ILE A 89 -11.90 -10.39 2.54
C ILE A 89 -12.49 -9.02 2.19
N LYS A 90 -13.80 -8.83 2.35
CA LYS A 90 -14.53 -7.60 2.07
C LYS A 90 -14.80 -6.82 3.35
N PHE A 91 -14.45 -5.53 3.36
CA PHE A 91 -14.60 -4.66 4.52
C PHE A 91 -15.24 -3.33 4.13
N GLY A 92 -16.22 -2.89 4.92
CA GLY A 92 -16.81 -1.57 4.81
C GLY A 92 -16.10 -0.53 5.69
N TYR A 93 -16.66 0.68 5.70
CA TYR A 93 -16.08 1.84 6.41
C TYR A 93 -16.85 2.29 7.65
N ASP A 94 -17.82 1.50 8.12
CA ASP A 94 -18.70 1.90 9.22
C ASP A 94 -17.99 1.96 10.58
N GLY A 95 -16.96 1.12 10.81
CA GLY A 95 -16.12 1.24 12.00
C GLY A 95 -15.40 2.58 12.07
N LEU A 96 -14.88 3.07 10.93
CA LEU A 96 -14.27 4.41 10.84
C LEU A 96 -15.29 5.52 11.12
N ARG A 97 -16.51 5.40 10.60
CA ARG A 97 -17.61 6.36 10.88
C ARG A 97 -17.92 6.41 12.37
N LYS A 98 -17.94 5.26 13.06
CA LYS A 98 -18.12 5.19 14.53
C LYS A 98 -16.99 5.88 15.30
N HIS A 99 -15.79 5.97 14.73
CA HIS A 99 -14.68 6.76 15.27
C HIS A 99 -14.76 8.27 14.93
N GLY A 100 -15.83 8.72 14.27
CA GLY A 100 -16.01 10.13 13.88
C GLY A 100 -15.19 10.54 12.66
N VAL A 101 -14.81 9.59 11.80
CA VAL A 101 -14.21 9.87 10.49
C VAL A 101 -15.32 10.19 9.48
N THR A 102 -15.20 11.30 8.77
CA THR A 102 -16.04 11.60 7.61
C THR A 102 -15.50 10.82 6.41
N VAL A 103 -16.26 9.84 5.92
CA VAL A 103 -15.87 9.03 4.76
C VAL A 103 -16.60 9.52 3.52
N VAL A 104 -15.86 10.07 2.56
CA VAL A 104 -16.34 10.60 1.29
C VAL A 104 -16.05 9.60 0.19
N HIS A 105 -17.10 9.10 -0.45
CA HIS A 105 -16.97 8.20 -1.59
C HIS A 105 -16.85 8.97 -2.90
N ASP A 106 -15.62 9.39 -3.21
CA ASP A 106 -15.27 10.09 -4.45
C ASP A 106 -13.81 9.80 -4.83
N THR A 107 -13.42 10.12 -6.07
CA THR A 107 -12.05 10.02 -6.55
C THR A 107 -11.35 11.36 -6.39
N VAL A 108 -10.20 11.38 -5.73
CA VAL A 108 -9.33 12.57 -5.73
C VAL A 108 -8.67 12.76 -7.09
N THR A 109 -8.75 13.97 -7.63
CA THR A 109 -8.22 14.34 -8.95
C THR A 109 -7.04 15.31 -8.86
N ALA A 110 -6.93 16.09 -7.79
CA ALA A 110 -5.82 17.01 -7.57
C ALA A 110 -5.55 17.23 -6.08
N ILE A 111 -4.28 17.47 -5.74
CA ILE A 111 -3.83 17.92 -4.42
C ILE A 111 -2.99 19.18 -4.65
N ASP A 112 -3.50 20.33 -4.21
CA ASP A 112 -2.78 21.59 -4.23
C ASP A 112 -1.99 21.74 -2.92
N ALA A 113 -0.69 21.43 -2.98
CA ALA A 113 0.20 21.51 -1.83
C ALA A 113 0.35 22.94 -1.30
N LYS A 114 0.34 23.95 -2.18
CA LYS A 114 0.52 25.36 -1.81
C LYS A 114 -0.74 25.94 -1.17
N GLY A 115 -1.89 25.69 -1.81
CA GLY A 115 -3.20 26.10 -1.33
C GLY A 115 -3.78 25.19 -0.23
N ARG A 116 -3.10 24.09 0.10
CA ARG A 116 -3.50 23.07 1.08
C ARG A 116 -4.93 22.57 0.87
N LYS A 117 -5.20 22.08 -0.34
CA LYS A 117 -6.55 21.67 -0.76
C LYS A 117 -6.53 20.38 -1.57
N VAL A 118 -7.50 19.50 -1.30
CA VAL A 118 -7.76 18.29 -2.08
C VAL A 118 -9.03 18.48 -2.89
N THR A 119 -8.97 18.20 -4.19
CA THR A 119 -10.12 18.30 -5.12
C THR A 119 -10.54 16.92 -5.59
N THR A 120 -11.84 16.70 -5.68
CA THR A 120 -12.45 15.43 -6.09
C THR A 120 -13.10 15.53 -7.46
N LYS A 121 -13.34 14.37 -8.10
CA LYS A 121 -14.00 14.26 -9.40
C LYS A 121 -15.43 14.81 -9.36
N GLY A 122 -16.14 14.65 -8.25
CA GLY A 122 -17.47 15.25 -8.04
C GLY A 122 -17.48 16.77 -7.84
N GLY A 123 -16.32 17.44 -7.87
CA GLY A 123 -16.20 18.89 -7.76
C GLY A 123 -16.08 19.42 -6.33
N GLN A 124 -16.10 18.54 -5.32
CA GLN A 124 -15.88 18.94 -3.93
C GLN A 124 -14.41 19.28 -3.68
N SER A 125 -14.18 20.24 -2.77
CA SER A 125 -12.87 20.67 -2.32
C SER A 125 -12.76 20.61 -0.80
N PHE A 126 -11.64 20.09 -0.31
CA PHE A 126 -11.38 19.89 1.12
C PHE A 126 -10.07 20.59 1.51
N GLY A 127 -10.14 21.58 2.39
CA GLY A 127 -8.96 22.21 2.98
C GLY A 127 -8.31 21.28 4.01
N TYR A 128 -7.00 21.44 4.25
CA TYR A 128 -6.31 20.67 5.27
C TYR A 128 -5.21 21.46 5.98
N ASP A 129 -4.99 21.16 7.25
CA ASP A 129 -3.75 21.50 7.96
C ASP A 129 -2.64 20.50 7.63
N ARG A 130 -3.01 19.21 7.54
CA ARG A 130 -2.15 18.13 7.04
C ARG A 130 -2.91 17.16 6.14
N CYS A 131 -2.22 16.63 5.14
CA CYS A 131 -2.78 15.64 4.22
C CYS A 131 -2.01 14.33 4.33
N ILE A 132 -2.70 13.19 4.37
CA ILE A 132 -2.09 11.85 4.29
C ILE A 132 -2.49 11.21 2.98
N VAL A 133 -1.50 10.80 2.17
CA VAL A 133 -1.69 10.23 0.84
C VAL A 133 -1.30 8.75 0.89
N ALA A 134 -2.30 7.87 0.77
CA ALA A 134 -2.16 6.42 0.85
C ALA A 134 -2.80 5.68 -0.37
N PRO A 135 -2.46 6.02 -1.62
CA PRO A 135 -3.18 5.56 -2.81
C PRO A 135 -2.82 4.13 -3.25
N GLY A 136 -1.92 3.45 -2.53
CA GLY A 136 -1.39 2.15 -2.93
C GLY A 136 -0.54 2.24 -4.20
N ILE A 137 -0.77 1.30 -5.13
CA ILE A 137 0.01 1.14 -6.36
C ILE A 137 -0.77 1.52 -7.63
N SER A 138 -0.04 1.93 -8.64
CA SER A 138 -0.43 1.86 -10.06
C SER A 138 0.49 0.89 -10.80
N PHE A 139 0.03 0.38 -11.94
CA PHE A 139 0.82 -0.48 -12.81
C PHE A 139 1.57 0.36 -13.85
N VAL A 140 2.77 -0.08 -14.20
CA VAL A 140 3.56 0.46 -15.30
C VAL A 140 3.19 -0.28 -16.58
N ASP A 141 3.15 0.45 -17.69
CA ASP A 141 3.04 -0.14 -19.02
C ASP A 141 4.42 -0.65 -19.47
N ASN A 142 4.82 -1.80 -18.92
CA ASN A 142 6.16 -2.38 -19.12
C ASN A 142 6.15 -3.72 -19.87
N ILE A 143 4.98 -4.21 -20.27
CA ILE A 143 4.78 -5.46 -20.98
C ILE A 143 3.95 -5.12 -22.22
N GLU A 144 4.55 -5.30 -23.40
CA GLU A 144 3.88 -4.97 -24.66
C GLU A 144 2.59 -5.80 -24.81
N GLY A 145 1.50 -5.12 -25.19
CA GLY A 145 0.19 -5.76 -25.34
C GLY A 145 -0.58 -6.01 -24.03
N TYR A 146 -0.02 -5.66 -22.87
CA TYR A 146 -0.71 -5.81 -21.58
C TYR A 146 -1.35 -4.50 -21.10
N ASP A 147 -2.54 -4.21 -21.65
CA ASP A 147 -3.37 -3.08 -21.22
C ASP A 147 -4.51 -3.51 -20.26
N ALA A 148 -5.42 -2.59 -19.96
CA ALA A 148 -6.58 -2.87 -19.11
C ALA A 148 -7.54 -3.92 -19.71
N ALA A 149 -7.63 -4.02 -21.04
CA ALA A 149 -8.45 -5.04 -21.70
C ALA A 149 -7.78 -6.41 -21.66
N ALA A 150 -6.45 -6.47 -21.77
CA ALA A 150 -5.66 -7.68 -21.57
C ALA A 150 -5.83 -8.22 -20.15
N ALA A 151 -5.88 -7.35 -19.13
CA ALA A 151 -6.12 -7.74 -17.74
C ALA A 151 -7.48 -8.43 -17.50
N GLU A 152 -8.48 -8.24 -18.36
CA GLU A 152 -9.77 -8.96 -18.28
C GLU A 152 -9.69 -10.40 -18.83
N LYS A 153 -8.56 -10.78 -19.43
CA LYS A 153 -8.28 -12.14 -19.93
C LYS A 153 -7.08 -12.79 -19.26
N MET A 154 -6.08 -12.00 -18.88
CA MET A 154 -4.85 -12.43 -18.23
C MET A 154 -4.74 -11.70 -16.88
N PRO A 155 -5.61 -11.99 -15.90
CA PRO A 155 -5.80 -11.16 -14.72
C PRO A 155 -4.51 -11.00 -13.92
N HIS A 156 -4.29 -9.80 -13.37
CA HIS A 156 -3.19 -9.57 -12.42
C HIS A 156 -3.52 -10.03 -11.01
N ALA A 157 -4.77 -9.84 -10.58
CA ALA A 157 -5.22 -10.06 -9.21
C ALA A 157 -4.31 -9.46 -8.11
N TRP A 158 -3.50 -8.43 -8.43
CA TRP A 158 -2.69 -7.65 -7.47
C TRP A 158 -3.42 -6.48 -6.79
N LYS A 159 -4.64 -6.22 -7.26
CA LYS A 159 -5.70 -5.48 -6.57
C LYS A 159 -6.86 -6.46 -6.48
N ALA A 160 -7.29 -6.79 -5.26
CA ALA A 160 -8.32 -7.80 -5.04
C ALA A 160 -9.72 -7.30 -5.45
N GLY A 161 -10.71 -8.19 -5.41
CA GLY A 161 -12.06 -7.91 -5.86
C GLY A 161 -12.35 -8.65 -7.18
N PRO A 162 -12.87 -7.96 -8.22
CA PRO A 162 -13.24 -8.59 -9.49
C PRO A 162 -12.10 -9.42 -10.13
N GLN A 163 -10.86 -8.92 -10.07
CA GLN A 163 -9.69 -9.61 -10.62
C GLN A 163 -9.34 -10.92 -9.89
N THR A 164 -9.58 -11.00 -8.58
CA THR A 164 -9.44 -12.25 -7.81
C THR A 164 -10.47 -13.28 -8.26
N VAL A 165 -11.73 -12.85 -8.42
CA VAL A 165 -12.82 -13.70 -8.91
C VAL A 165 -12.56 -14.18 -10.33
N LEU A 166 -12.08 -13.31 -11.20
CA LEU A 166 -11.74 -13.64 -12.59
C LEU A 166 -10.67 -14.75 -12.63
N LEU A 167 -9.55 -14.57 -11.92
CA LEU A 167 -8.51 -15.59 -11.86
C LEU A 167 -9.03 -16.92 -11.30
N ARG A 168 -9.82 -16.89 -10.22
CA ARG A 168 -10.43 -18.10 -9.65
C ARG A 168 -11.31 -18.83 -10.68
N LYS A 169 -12.20 -18.11 -11.37
CA LYS A 169 -13.08 -18.69 -12.40
C LYS A 169 -12.29 -19.31 -13.55
N GLN A 170 -11.20 -18.67 -13.99
CA GLN A 170 -10.34 -19.21 -15.03
C GLN A 170 -9.68 -20.52 -14.57
N LEU A 171 -9.20 -20.59 -13.33
CA LEU A 171 -8.65 -21.82 -12.76
C LEU A 171 -9.71 -22.92 -12.66
N GLU A 172 -10.95 -22.60 -12.27
CA GLU A 172 -12.06 -23.56 -12.23
C GLU A 172 -12.39 -24.14 -13.61
N ALA A 173 -12.46 -23.27 -14.62
CA ALA A 173 -12.79 -23.61 -15.99
C ALA A 173 -11.64 -24.31 -16.76
N MET A 174 -10.39 -24.15 -16.33
CA MET A 174 -9.23 -24.74 -16.99
C MET A 174 -9.33 -26.26 -17.07
N PRO A 175 -9.15 -26.93 -18.23
CA PRO A 175 -9.11 -28.39 -18.27
C PRO A 175 -7.95 -28.99 -17.45
N ASP A 176 -8.14 -30.20 -16.91
CA ASP A 176 -7.04 -30.94 -16.28
C ASP A 176 -5.91 -31.19 -17.30
N GLY A 177 -4.66 -30.92 -16.91
CA GLY A 177 -3.51 -30.90 -17.81
C GLY A 177 -3.15 -29.52 -18.35
N GLY A 178 -3.99 -28.50 -18.15
CA GLY A 178 -3.67 -27.12 -18.51
C GLY A 178 -2.49 -26.55 -17.71
N MET A 179 -1.68 -25.71 -18.34
CA MET A 179 -0.59 -24.97 -17.69
C MET A 179 -1.10 -23.62 -17.17
N VAL A 180 -0.77 -23.30 -15.91
CA VAL A 180 -0.95 -21.96 -15.33
C VAL A 180 0.39 -21.22 -15.39
N LEU A 181 0.42 -20.04 -15.99
CA LEU A 181 1.59 -19.18 -16.00
C LEU A 181 1.42 -18.05 -14.98
N ILE A 182 2.42 -17.84 -14.13
CA ILE A 182 2.49 -16.68 -13.21
C ILE A 182 3.73 -15.87 -13.59
N ALA A 183 3.57 -14.58 -13.85
CA ALA A 183 4.67 -13.68 -14.19
C ALA A 183 4.84 -12.57 -13.13
N PRO A 184 5.70 -12.79 -12.11
CA PRO A 184 6.06 -11.76 -11.13
C PRO A 184 6.90 -10.62 -11.72
N PRO A 185 6.74 -9.38 -11.25
CA PRO A 185 7.49 -8.23 -11.76
C PRO A 185 8.88 -8.12 -11.10
N PRO A 186 9.73 -7.17 -11.60
CA PRO A 186 10.93 -6.75 -10.90
C PRO A 186 10.61 -6.02 -9.57
N ASN A 187 11.63 -5.87 -8.71
CA ASN A 187 11.53 -5.06 -7.50
C ASN A 187 11.59 -3.55 -7.79
N PRO A 188 10.99 -2.69 -6.95
CA PRO A 188 10.10 -3.03 -5.84
C PRO A 188 8.64 -3.27 -6.31
N PHE A 189 7.92 -4.15 -5.61
CA PHE A 189 6.49 -4.39 -5.83
C PHE A 189 5.78 -4.72 -4.51
N ARG A 190 4.45 -4.59 -4.48
CA ARG A 190 3.61 -4.95 -3.33
C ARG A 190 3.76 -6.44 -3.01
N CYS A 191 3.98 -6.74 -1.74
CA CYS A 191 4.07 -8.08 -1.15
C CYS A 191 5.04 -9.02 -1.89
N PRO A 192 6.37 -8.90 -1.65
CA PRO A 192 7.37 -9.73 -2.32
C PRO A 192 7.14 -11.26 -2.32
N PRO A 193 6.64 -11.91 -1.23
CA PRO A 193 6.39 -13.35 -1.27
C PRO A 193 5.04 -13.74 -1.92
N GLY A 194 4.17 -12.78 -2.24
CA GLY A 194 2.81 -13.02 -2.70
C GLY A 194 2.67 -13.88 -3.97
N PRO A 195 3.53 -13.75 -5.00
CA PRO A 195 3.39 -14.56 -6.22
C PRO A 195 3.70 -16.04 -5.96
N TYR A 196 4.60 -16.32 -5.03
CA TYR A 196 5.04 -17.67 -4.69
C TYR A 196 4.07 -18.36 -3.73
N GLU A 197 3.44 -17.59 -2.84
CA GLU A 197 2.25 -18.06 -2.11
C GLU A 197 1.10 -18.36 -3.08
N ARG A 198 0.86 -17.50 -4.07
CA ARG A 198 -0.16 -17.75 -5.10
C ARG A 198 0.12 -19.04 -5.86
N ALA A 199 1.37 -19.31 -6.24
CA ALA A 199 1.76 -20.57 -6.85
C ALA A 199 1.42 -21.76 -5.94
N CYS A 200 1.71 -21.69 -4.64
CA CYS A 200 1.33 -22.73 -3.68
C CYS A 200 -0.19 -22.93 -3.56
N GLN A 201 -0.96 -21.85 -3.47
CA GLN A 201 -2.42 -21.93 -3.34
C GLN A 201 -3.10 -22.45 -4.62
N ILE A 202 -2.59 -22.08 -5.79
CA ILE A 202 -3.02 -22.67 -7.06
C ILE A 202 -2.60 -24.15 -7.11
N ALA A 203 -1.37 -24.49 -6.74
CA ALA A 203 -0.90 -25.87 -6.72
C ALA A 203 -1.72 -26.76 -5.78
N HIS A 204 -2.14 -26.22 -4.63
CA HIS A 204 -3.05 -26.88 -3.72
C HIS A 204 -4.36 -27.26 -4.41
N TYR A 205 -5.00 -26.29 -5.06
CA TYR A 205 -6.22 -26.51 -5.84
C TYR A 205 -6.02 -27.54 -6.96
N LEU A 206 -4.96 -27.39 -7.77
CA LEU A 206 -4.67 -28.27 -8.90
C LEU A 206 -4.40 -29.69 -8.43
N LYS A 207 -3.63 -29.89 -7.36
CA LYS A 207 -3.34 -31.22 -6.80
C LYS A 207 -4.60 -32.03 -6.50
N SER A 208 -5.66 -31.37 -6.03
CA SER A 208 -6.92 -32.05 -5.67
C SER A 208 -7.92 -32.15 -6.84
N HIS A 209 -7.89 -31.23 -7.81
CA HIS A 209 -8.94 -31.13 -8.83
C HIS A 209 -8.46 -31.32 -10.28
N LYS A 210 -7.18 -31.03 -10.54
CA LYS A 210 -6.54 -31.01 -11.87
C LYS A 210 -5.09 -31.49 -11.76
N PRO A 211 -4.84 -32.73 -11.31
CA PRO A 211 -3.51 -33.18 -10.91
C PRO A 211 -2.53 -33.33 -12.07
N LYS A 212 -2.99 -33.32 -13.33
CA LYS A 212 -2.11 -33.33 -14.51
C LYS A 212 -1.61 -31.94 -14.87
N SER A 213 -2.23 -30.89 -14.35
CA SER A 213 -1.83 -29.51 -14.59
C SER A 213 -0.50 -29.16 -13.94
N LYS A 214 0.13 -28.11 -14.46
CA LYS A 214 1.42 -27.58 -14.01
C LYS A 214 1.36 -26.07 -13.85
N ILE A 215 2.29 -25.53 -13.06
CA ILE A 215 2.49 -24.11 -12.87
C ILE A 215 3.88 -23.75 -13.35
N LEU A 216 3.97 -22.73 -14.21
CA LEU A 216 5.22 -22.14 -14.67
C LEU A 216 5.31 -20.71 -14.14
N ILE A 217 6.36 -20.41 -13.39
CA ILE A 217 6.66 -19.07 -12.91
C ILE A 217 7.78 -18.48 -13.77
N LEU A 218 7.46 -17.47 -14.57
CA LEU A 218 8.45 -16.73 -15.37
C LEU A 218 8.81 -15.44 -14.63
N ASP A 219 9.93 -15.47 -13.92
CA ASP A 219 10.28 -14.43 -12.96
C ASP A 219 11.22 -13.38 -13.57
N SER A 220 10.92 -12.10 -13.35
CA SER A 220 11.85 -11.00 -13.65
C SER A 220 13.00 -10.86 -12.64
N LYS A 221 13.26 -11.88 -11.81
CA LYS A 221 14.27 -11.86 -10.74
C LYS A 221 15.02 -13.20 -10.65
N ASP A 222 16.29 -13.15 -10.28
CA ASP A 222 17.11 -14.35 -10.06
C ASP A 222 17.05 -14.89 -8.63
N LYS A 223 16.41 -14.15 -7.72
CA LYS A 223 16.12 -14.56 -6.34
C LYS A 223 14.81 -13.95 -5.87
N PHE A 224 14.14 -14.62 -4.95
CA PHE A 224 12.89 -14.12 -4.38
C PHE A 224 12.76 -14.30 -2.87
N SER A 225 11.76 -13.62 -2.30
CA SER A 225 11.51 -13.61 -0.86
C SER A 225 11.17 -15.01 -0.36
N LYS A 226 11.87 -15.47 0.70
CA LYS A 226 11.69 -16.80 1.30
C LYS A 226 11.95 -17.97 0.34
N GLN A 227 12.78 -17.79 -0.70
CA GLN A 227 13.00 -18.78 -1.75
C GLN A 227 13.27 -20.19 -1.22
N GLY A 228 14.22 -20.36 -0.28
CA GLY A 228 14.51 -21.67 0.30
C GLY A 228 13.31 -22.35 0.96
N LEU A 229 12.49 -21.59 1.69
CA LEU A 229 11.29 -22.12 2.36
C LEU A 229 10.21 -22.53 1.34
N PHE A 230 10.02 -21.72 0.29
CA PHE A 230 9.07 -22.03 -0.78
C PHE A 230 9.52 -23.26 -1.58
N THR A 231 10.79 -23.35 -1.98
CA THR A 231 11.29 -24.51 -2.72
C THR A 231 11.18 -25.79 -1.90
N GLN A 232 11.51 -25.74 -0.61
CA GLN A 232 11.27 -26.88 0.29
C GLN A 232 9.78 -27.25 0.38
N ALA A 233 8.88 -26.26 0.45
CA ALA A 233 7.45 -26.53 0.48
C ALA A 233 6.96 -27.16 -0.84
N TRP A 234 7.47 -26.70 -1.99
CA TRP A 234 7.17 -27.28 -3.29
C TRP A 234 7.63 -28.73 -3.37
N ASP A 235 8.84 -29.05 -2.88
CA ASP A 235 9.34 -30.42 -2.83
C ASP A 235 8.49 -31.34 -1.93
N ARG A 236 8.05 -30.83 -0.77
CA ARG A 236 7.20 -31.59 0.16
C ARG A 236 5.79 -31.84 -0.39
N HIS A 237 5.16 -30.82 -0.98
CA HIS A 237 3.72 -30.82 -1.24
C HIS A 237 3.34 -30.96 -2.71
N TYR A 238 4.19 -30.47 -3.62
CA TYR A 238 3.86 -30.24 -5.03
C TYR A 238 4.99 -30.68 -5.98
N LYS A 239 5.72 -31.74 -5.62
CA LYS A 239 6.90 -32.21 -6.35
C LYS A 239 6.62 -32.34 -7.85
N GLY A 240 7.37 -31.59 -8.66
CA GLY A 240 7.26 -31.55 -10.11
C GLY A 240 6.02 -30.85 -10.67
N MET A 241 5.21 -30.17 -9.85
CA MET A 241 4.04 -29.39 -10.31
C MET A 241 4.38 -27.93 -10.59
N ILE A 242 5.31 -27.35 -9.82
CA ILE A 242 5.73 -25.96 -9.93
C ILE A 242 7.13 -25.92 -10.53
N GLU A 243 7.27 -25.17 -11.62
CA GLU A 243 8.54 -24.82 -12.23
C GLU A 243 8.77 -23.32 -12.06
N TRP A 244 10.00 -22.94 -11.69
CA TRP A 244 10.40 -21.54 -11.54
C TRP A 244 11.60 -21.26 -12.43
N VAL A 245 11.42 -20.32 -13.35
CA VAL A 245 12.44 -19.87 -14.29
C VAL A 245 12.88 -18.47 -13.88
N LYS A 246 14.19 -18.33 -13.63
CA LYS A 246 14.82 -17.08 -13.19
C LYS A 246 14.95 -16.07 -14.33
N ALA A 247 15.20 -14.81 -13.98
CA ALA A 247 15.32 -13.72 -14.93
C ALA A 247 16.35 -13.98 -16.04
N VAL A 248 17.54 -14.46 -15.68
CA VAL A 248 18.62 -14.71 -16.66
C VAL A 248 18.24 -15.74 -17.71
N ASP A 249 17.34 -16.68 -17.41
CA ASP A 249 16.90 -17.72 -18.32
C ASP A 249 15.67 -17.30 -19.18
N THR A 250 15.15 -16.09 -18.98
CA THR A 250 14.01 -15.52 -19.74
C THR A 250 14.30 -14.17 -20.39
N GLY A 251 15.51 -13.63 -20.20
CA GLY A 251 15.84 -12.24 -20.60
C GLY A 251 15.20 -11.18 -19.69
N GLY A 252 14.85 -11.55 -18.45
CA GLY A 252 14.27 -10.64 -17.46
C GLY A 252 12.74 -10.75 -17.30
N GLY A 253 12.16 -11.92 -17.58
CA GLY A 253 10.73 -12.21 -17.47
C GLY A 253 9.95 -11.93 -18.75
N VAL A 254 8.62 -11.83 -18.63
CA VAL A 254 7.69 -11.61 -19.76
C VAL A 254 7.94 -10.23 -20.39
N LYS A 255 8.00 -10.19 -21.72
CA LYS A 255 8.21 -8.98 -22.54
C LYS A 255 6.95 -8.51 -23.23
N SER A 256 6.16 -9.44 -23.75
CA SER A 256 4.92 -9.15 -24.46
C SER A 256 3.87 -10.22 -24.21
N VAL A 257 2.61 -9.86 -24.46
CA VAL A 257 1.47 -10.77 -24.47
C VAL A 257 0.53 -10.46 -25.63
N ASP A 258 -0.17 -11.48 -26.09
CA ASP A 258 -1.35 -11.32 -26.95
C ASP A 258 -2.56 -11.97 -26.29
N ALA A 259 -3.42 -11.12 -25.71
CA ALA A 259 -4.64 -11.55 -25.03
C ALA A 259 -5.72 -12.10 -25.97
N LYS A 260 -5.60 -11.95 -27.30
CA LYS A 260 -6.51 -12.59 -28.27
C LYS A 260 -6.14 -14.05 -28.49
N THR A 261 -4.85 -14.34 -28.63
CA THR A 261 -4.36 -15.70 -28.90
C THR A 261 -3.98 -16.47 -27.63
N GLY A 262 -3.82 -15.78 -26.50
CA GLY A 262 -3.36 -16.38 -25.24
C GLY A 262 -1.85 -16.58 -25.17
N THR A 263 -1.08 -15.94 -26.07
CA THR A 263 0.37 -16.06 -26.13
C THR A 263 1.04 -15.14 -25.11
N VAL A 264 2.10 -15.65 -24.47
CA VAL A 264 2.99 -14.92 -23.57
C VAL A 264 4.42 -15.14 -24.07
N SER A 265 5.16 -14.05 -24.28
CA SER A 265 6.52 -14.14 -24.83
C SER A 265 7.56 -13.57 -23.85
N THR A 266 8.66 -14.28 -23.70
CA THR A 266 9.90 -13.81 -23.06
C THR A 266 10.87 -13.33 -24.15
N GLU A 267 12.12 -13.04 -23.80
CA GLU A 267 13.14 -12.75 -24.81
C GLU A 267 13.50 -13.99 -25.66
N PHE A 268 13.36 -15.19 -25.09
CA PHE A 268 13.89 -16.42 -25.68
C PHE A 268 12.81 -17.40 -26.15
N ASP A 269 11.62 -17.36 -25.55
CA ASP A 269 10.59 -18.38 -25.74
C ASP A 269 9.17 -17.78 -25.81
N GLU A 270 8.26 -18.54 -26.42
CA GLU A 270 6.82 -18.27 -26.42
C GLU A 270 6.06 -19.38 -25.70
N TYR A 271 5.03 -18.98 -24.95
CA TYR A 271 4.19 -19.88 -24.16
C TYR A 271 2.72 -19.64 -24.48
N LYS A 272 1.93 -20.73 -24.49
CA LYS A 272 0.45 -20.69 -24.60
C LYS A 272 -0.19 -21.37 -23.40
N PRO A 273 -0.12 -20.75 -22.21
CA PRO A 273 -0.76 -21.30 -21.02
C PRO A 273 -2.28 -21.31 -21.13
N ALA A 274 -2.93 -22.22 -20.39
CA ALA A 274 -4.39 -22.27 -20.30
C ALA A 274 -4.94 -21.18 -19.38
N VAL A 275 -4.16 -20.74 -18.39
CA VAL A 275 -4.46 -19.59 -17.52
C VAL A 275 -3.20 -18.75 -17.36
N THR A 276 -3.32 -17.44 -17.54
CA THR A 276 -2.19 -16.50 -17.40
C THR A 276 -2.46 -15.50 -16.29
N ASN A 277 -1.54 -15.41 -15.32
CA ASN A 277 -1.51 -14.39 -14.29
C ASN A 277 -0.29 -13.46 -14.50
N ILE A 278 -0.50 -12.31 -15.14
CA ILE A 278 0.54 -11.29 -15.33
C ILE A 278 0.49 -10.28 -14.20
N ILE A 279 1.59 -10.09 -13.47
CA ILE A 279 1.69 -9.07 -12.44
C ILE A 279 2.64 -7.98 -12.95
N PRO A 280 2.14 -6.83 -13.46
CA PRO A 280 2.99 -5.78 -14.02
C PRO A 280 3.91 -5.14 -12.98
N ALA A 281 4.95 -4.46 -13.46
CA ALA A 281 5.76 -3.58 -12.63
C ALA A 281 4.89 -2.46 -12.03
N GLN A 282 5.33 -1.94 -10.88
CA GLN A 282 4.49 -1.10 -10.03
C GLN A 282 5.18 0.22 -9.71
N VAL A 283 4.36 1.24 -9.47
CA VAL A 283 4.72 2.58 -9.00
C VAL A 283 3.68 3.06 -8.00
N ALA A 284 3.88 4.22 -7.38
CA ALA A 284 2.89 4.85 -6.53
C ALA A 284 1.57 5.09 -7.30
N GLY A 285 0.44 4.99 -6.59
CA GLY A 285 -0.88 5.23 -7.17
C GLY A 285 -0.97 6.58 -7.87
N THR A 286 -1.71 6.64 -8.99
CA THR A 286 -1.68 7.75 -9.96
C THR A 286 -1.81 9.14 -9.35
N ILE A 287 -2.64 9.32 -8.33
CA ILE A 287 -2.83 10.61 -7.67
C ILE A 287 -1.53 11.15 -7.03
N ALA A 288 -0.62 10.28 -6.56
CA ALA A 288 0.67 10.73 -6.03
C ALA A 288 1.53 11.36 -7.12
N LYS A 289 1.55 10.78 -8.33
CA LYS A 289 2.24 11.36 -9.49
C LYS A 289 1.59 12.67 -9.93
N VAL A 290 0.26 12.71 -10.03
CA VAL A 290 -0.50 13.93 -10.39
C VAL A 290 -0.25 15.06 -9.39
N ALA A 291 -0.13 14.74 -8.11
CA ALA A 291 0.17 15.69 -7.03
C ALA A 291 1.64 16.10 -6.94
N GLY A 292 2.52 15.62 -7.84
CA GLY A 292 3.95 15.94 -7.80
C GLY A 292 4.70 15.33 -6.62
N LEU A 293 4.19 14.23 -6.03
CA LEU A 293 4.76 13.61 -4.84
C LEU A 293 5.79 12.51 -5.14
N THR A 294 6.03 12.18 -6.41
CA THR A 294 6.90 11.06 -6.81
C THR A 294 8.26 11.53 -7.32
N ASP A 295 9.30 10.75 -7.07
CA ASP A 295 10.61 10.84 -7.71
C ASP A 295 10.58 10.32 -9.17
N GLU A 296 11.72 10.33 -9.85
CA GLU A 296 11.88 9.83 -11.21
C GLU A 296 11.61 8.33 -11.36
N LYS A 297 11.66 7.57 -10.25
CA LYS A 297 11.35 6.13 -10.22
C LYS A 297 9.86 5.87 -9.96
N GLY A 298 9.06 6.91 -9.76
CA GLY A 298 7.62 6.83 -9.55
C GLY A 298 7.20 6.48 -8.13
N TRP A 299 8.09 6.61 -7.14
CA TRP A 299 7.76 6.40 -5.72
C TRP A 299 7.89 7.70 -4.92
N CYS A 300 7.26 7.79 -3.76
CA CYS A 300 7.23 9.05 -3.01
C CYS A 300 8.37 9.14 -2.00
N PRO A 301 9.37 10.02 -2.18
CA PRO A 301 10.40 10.24 -1.19
C PRO A 301 9.82 10.91 0.06
N ILE A 302 10.18 10.36 1.22
CA ILE A 302 9.69 10.77 2.54
C ILE A 302 10.88 10.97 3.50
N GLU A 303 10.69 11.78 4.53
CA GLU A 303 11.59 11.77 5.69
C GLU A 303 11.17 10.69 6.69
N GLY A 304 12.13 10.07 7.38
CA GLY A 304 11.90 8.83 8.11
C GLY A 304 11.10 8.97 9.42
N LYS A 305 11.02 10.16 10.03
CA LYS A 305 10.42 10.33 11.37
C LYS A 305 8.89 10.41 11.30
N THR A 306 8.35 11.15 10.33
CA THR A 306 6.90 11.43 10.22
C THR A 306 6.32 11.04 8.87
N PHE A 307 7.15 10.52 7.95
CA PHE A 307 6.79 10.22 6.56
C PHE A 307 6.25 11.44 5.80
N GLU A 308 6.64 12.65 6.23
CA GLU A 308 6.35 13.86 5.47
C GLU A 308 7.11 13.80 4.14
N SER A 309 6.44 14.19 3.05
CA SER A 309 7.06 14.28 1.73
C SER A 309 8.26 15.23 1.79
N THR A 310 9.36 14.81 1.16
CA THR A 310 10.53 15.69 0.97
C THR A 310 10.31 16.74 -0.12
N ILE A 311 9.25 16.59 -0.93
CA ILE A 311 8.90 17.49 -2.04
C ILE A 311 7.89 18.55 -1.57
N HIS A 312 6.85 18.14 -0.83
CA HIS A 312 5.76 19.01 -0.41
C HIS A 312 5.47 18.90 1.10
N LYS A 313 5.82 19.95 1.85
CA LYS A 313 5.58 20.05 3.30
C LYS A 313 4.09 20.05 3.64
N GLY A 314 3.73 19.45 4.78
CA GLY A 314 2.34 19.26 5.21
C GLY A 314 1.62 18.08 4.54
N ILE A 315 2.27 17.36 3.62
CA ILE A 315 1.74 16.13 3.01
C ILE A 315 2.59 14.95 3.50
N HIS A 316 1.94 13.90 3.99
CA HIS A 316 2.58 12.66 4.42
C HIS A 316 2.20 11.54 3.46
N VAL A 317 3.16 10.70 3.05
CA VAL A 317 2.90 9.58 2.13
C VAL A 317 3.19 8.26 2.82
N ILE A 318 2.23 7.34 2.82
CA ILE A 318 2.32 6.04 3.52
C ILE A 318 1.88 4.87 2.65
N GLY A 319 2.16 3.66 3.14
CA GLY A 319 1.85 2.40 2.48
C GLY A 319 2.71 2.21 1.24
N ASP A 320 2.18 1.45 0.27
CA ASP A 320 2.97 1.08 -0.91
C ASP A 320 3.48 2.28 -1.71
N ALA A 321 2.84 3.45 -1.64
CA ALA A 321 3.26 4.62 -2.40
C ALA A 321 4.58 5.25 -1.91
N ALA A 322 4.89 5.09 -0.63
CA ALA A 322 6.10 5.67 -0.03
C ALA A 322 7.38 5.02 -0.57
N HIS A 323 8.51 5.69 -0.36
CA HIS A 323 9.85 5.13 -0.53
C HIS A 323 10.44 4.83 0.86
N GLN A 324 9.93 3.77 1.51
CA GLN A 324 10.18 3.47 2.92
C GLN A 324 11.23 2.38 3.20
N SER A 325 12.06 2.04 2.20
CA SER A 325 13.05 0.96 2.33
C SER A 325 13.89 1.17 3.60
N PRO A 326 14.10 0.13 4.44
CA PRO A 326 13.92 -1.31 4.18
C PRO A 326 12.57 -1.93 4.61
N LEU A 327 11.54 -1.13 4.92
CA LEU A 327 10.18 -1.68 5.11
C LEU A 327 9.64 -2.22 3.77
N PRO A 328 9.01 -3.41 3.74
CA PRO A 328 8.42 -3.93 2.53
C PRO A 328 7.09 -3.23 2.23
N LYS A 329 6.68 -3.22 0.96
CA LYS A 329 5.36 -2.76 0.52
C LYS A 329 4.30 -3.81 0.89
N SER A 330 3.85 -3.83 2.14
CA SER A 330 2.94 -4.85 2.69
C SER A 330 1.78 -4.22 3.47
N GLY A 331 0.74 -5.02 3.74
CA GLY A 331 -0.36 -4.59 4.60
C GLY A 331 0.10 -4.29 6.04
N TYR A 332 1.01 -5.10 6.60
CA TYR A 332 1.50 -4.86 7.96
C TYR A 332 2.33 -3.57 8.01
N ALA A 333 3.27 -3.40 7.08
CA ALA A 333 4.07 -2.17 7.00
C ALA A 333 3.18 -0.94 6.85
N ALA A 334 2.20 -0.95 5.94
CA ALA A 334 1.25 0.16 5.77
C ALA A 334 0.47 0.49 7.05
N ASN A 335 0.04 -0.51 7.83
CA ASN A 335 -0.62 -0.30 9.12
C ASN A 335 0.35 0.28 10.17
N SER A 336 1.58 -0.23 10.23
CA SER A 336 2.61 0.25 11.16
C SER A 336 3.02 1.69 10.86
N GLU A 337 3.24 2.02 9.59
CA GLU A 337 3.53 3.36 9.10
C GLU A 337 2.39 4.33 9.45
N ALA A 338 1.15 3.92 9.20
CA ALA A 338 -0.02 4.73 9.47
C ALA A 338 -0.16 5.13 10.95
N LYS A 339 0.20 4.24 11.89
CA LYS A 339 0.17 4.56 13.33
C LYS A 339 1.21 5.61 13.71
N VAL A 340 2.42 5.48 13.17
CA VAL A 340 3.48 6.48 13.34
C VAL A 340 3.06 7.83 12.76
N VAL A 341 2.53 7.84 11.53
CA VAL A 341 2.08 9.08 10.89
C VAL A 341 0.89 9.69 11.60
N ALA A 342 -0.07 8.89 12.07
CA ALA A 342 -1.20 9.38 12.86
C ALA A 342 -0.73 10.13 14.11
N ALA A 343 0.19 9.54 14.89
CA ALA A 343 0.77 10.18 16.06
C ALA A 343 1.52 11.47 15.69
N ALA A 344 2.38 11.41 14.69
CA ALA A 344 3.14 12.58 14.23
C ALA A 344 2.23 13.71 13.72
N VAL A 345 1.21 13.40 12.91
CA VAL A 345 0.24 14.38 12.41
C VAL A 345 -0.50 15.03 13.57
N VAL A 346 -0.96 14.26 14.55
CA VAL A 346 -1.63 14.77 15.76
C VAL A 346 -0.71 15.72 16.54
N ASP A 347 0.56 15.36 16.74
CA ASP A 347 1.52 16.26 17.40
C ASP A 347 1.73 17.55 16.61
N LEU A 348 1.94 17.42 15.30
CA LEU A 348 2.26 18.57 14.45
C LEU A 348 1.08 19.55 14.30
N VAL A 349 -0.17 19.08 14.18
CA VAL A 349 -1.35 19.97 14.16
C VAL A 349 -1.59 20.64 15.52
N ASN A 350 -1.01 20.09 16.58
CA ASN A 350 -1.03 20.64 17.93
C ASN A 350 0.22 21.48 18.27
N GLY A 351 1.15 21.69 17.32
CA GLY A 351 2.39 22.42 17.57
C GLY A 351 3.37 21.70 18.51
N ARG A 352 3.26 20.38 18.64
CA ARG A 352 4.16 19.53 19.42
C ARG A 352 5.20 18.87 18.52
N GLU A 353 6.32 18.48 19.10
CA GLU A 353 7.33 17.69 18.41
C GLU A 353 6.88 16.23 18.30
N PRO A 354 6.94 15.60 17.11
CA PRO A 354 6.71 14.18 16.96
C PRO A 354 7.68 13.33 17.78
N GLY A 355 7.16 12.26 18.39
CA GLY A 355 7.97 11.27 19.11
C GLY A 355 8.92 10.44 18.22
N THR A 356 9.71 9.59 18.86
CA THR A 356 10.58 8.62 18.17
C THR A 356 9.75 7.44 17.65
N PRO A 357 9.80 7.14 16.34
CA PRO A 357 8.98 6.08 15.78
C PRO A 357 9.61 4.68 15.92
N SER A 358 8.77 3.67 15.81
CA SER A 358 9.15 2.27 15.63
C SER A 358 8.14 1.60 14.70
N TRP A 359 8.61 0.63 13.91
CA TRP A 359 7.75 -0.11 13.00
C TRP A 359 7.99 -1.61 13.10
N VAL A 360 6.99 -2.38 12.69
CA VAL A 360 7.07 -3.82 12.58
C VAL A 360 6.42 -4.30 11.28
N ASN A 361 6.92 -5.40 10.75
CA ASN A 361 6.31 -6.08 9.63
C ASN A 361 6.42 -7.59 9.80
N THR A 362 5.32 -8.29 9.52
CA THR A 362 5.32 -9.73 9.26
C THR A 362 4.53 -10.04 7.98
N CYS A 363 5.11 -10.84 7.08
CA CYS A 363 4.43 -11.38 5.91
C CYS A 363 4.34 -12.91 6.01
N TYR A 364 3.17 -13.40 6.43
CA TYR A 364 2.83 -14.81 6.36
C TYR A 364 2.59 -15.27 4.92
N SER A 365 2.85 -16.54 4.66
CA SER A 365 2.45 -17.24 3.44
C SER A 365 1.98 -18.64 3.79
N ILE A 366 0.78 -19.00 3.38
CA ILE A 366 0.22 -20.34 3.59
C ILE A 366 0.56 -21.16 2.35
N VAL A 367 1.44 -22.15 2.51
CA VAL A 367 1.99 -22.93 1.39
C VAL A 367 1.23 -24.23 1.16
N ALA A 368 0.56 -24.77 2.18
CA ALA A 368 -0.40 -25.86 2.09
C ALA A 368 -1.28 -25.82 3.35
N PRO A 369 -2.42 -26.54 3.39
CA PRO A 369 -3.14 -26.74 4.64
C PRO A 369 -2.20 -27.29 5.72
N LYS A 370 -2.20 -26.68 6.91
CA LYS A 370 -1.30 -26.98 8.03
C LYS A 370 0.19 -26.73 7.75
N ASP A 371 0.53 -25.87 6.78
CA ASP A 371 1.91 -25.48 6.50
C ASP A 371 1.97 -23.99 6.12
N GLY A 372 2.37 -23.16 7.10
CA GLY A 372 2.61 -21.72 6.94
C GLY A 372 4.09 -21.36 7.16
N ILE A 373 4.51 -20.28 6.51
CA ILE A 373 5.86 -19.69 6.66
C ILE A 373 5.79 -18.16 6.73
N SER A 374 6.70 -17.53 7.44
CA SER A 374 6.72 -16.08 7.62
C SER A 374 8.10 -15.45 7.41
N VAL A 375 8.07 -14.13 7.22
CA VAL A 375 9.22 -13.25 7.37
C VAL A 375 8.79 -12.11 8.28
N ALA A 376 9.54 -11.87 9.35
CA ALA A 376 9.28 -10.82 10.33
C ALA A 376 10.48 -9.88 10.45
N MET A 377 10.25 -8.62 10.81
CA MET A 377 11.31 -7.65 11.09
C MET A 377 10.80 -6.51 11.96
N VAL A 378 11.65 -6.03 12.87
CA VAL A 378 11.45 -4.80 13.65
C VAL A 378 12.34 -3.69 13.08
N TYR A 379 11.83 -2.47 13.09
CA TYR A 379 12.48 -1.30 12.52
C TYR A 379 12.48 -0.14 13.51
N ASN A 380 13.52 0.68 13.43
CA ASN A 380 13.69 1.90 14.19
C ASN A 380 14.19 3.04 13.28
N LEU A 381 14.28 4.24 13.85
CA LEU A 381 14.87 5.40 13.19
C LEU A 381 16.35 5.49 13.54
N VAL A 382 17.23 5.48 12.52
CA VAL A 382 18.68 5.68 12.64
C VAL A 382 19.08 6.73 11.62
N ASP A 383 19.74 7.80 12.06
CA ASP A 383 20.19 8.91 11.21
C ASP A 383 19.09 9.49 10.29
N GLY A 384 17.88 9.61 10.83
CA GLY A 384 16.72 10.14 10.11
C GLY A 384 16.12 9.19 9.06
N LYS A 385 16.58 7.94 9.00
CA LYS A 385 16.11 6.91 8.06
C LYS A 385 15.57 5.70 8.80
N VAL A 386 14.65 4.99 8.15
CA VAL A 386 14.18 3.70 8.64
C VAL A 386 15.32 2.69 8.53
N ALA A 387 15.61 1.98 9.61
CA ALA A 387 16.62 0.94 9.66
C ALA A 387 16.04 -0.33 10.31
N LYS A 388 16.63 -1.48 9.99
CA LYS A 388 16.32 -2.74 10.66
C LYS A 388 16.99 -2.75 12.04
N VAL A 389 16.27 -3.21 13.05
CA VAL A 389 16.88 -3.45 14.37
C VAL A 389 17.75 -4.71 14.28
N GLU A 390 19.03 -4.56 14.61
CA GLU A 390 19.99 -5.66 14.63
C GLU A 390 19.52 -6.78 15.58
N GLY A 391 19.69 -8.04 15.15
CA GLY A 391 19.26 -9.22 15.91
C GLY A 391 17.74 -9.45 15.96
N SER A 392 16.92 -8.59 15.34
CA SER A 392 15.48 -8.77 15.27
C SER A 392 15.01 -9.46 13.99
N GLY A 393 13.81 -10.05 14.05
CA GLY A 393 13.15 -10.62 12.87
C GLY A 393 13.77 -11.92 12.39
N GLY A 394 13.56 -12.22 11.10
CA GLY A 394 14.03 -13.45 10.47
C GLY A 394 12.98 -14.12 9.60
N LEU A 395 13.33 -15.30 9.11
CA LEU A 395 12.43 -16.21 8.41
C LEU A 395 12.03 -17.33 9.36
N THR A 396 10.92 -18.03 9.06
CA THR A 396 10.71 -19.38 9.58
C THR A 396 11.99 -20.20 9.40
N PRO A 397 12.45 -20.95 10.43
CA PRO A 397 13.61 -21.82 10.28
C PRO A 397 13.38 -22.88 9.20
N MET A 398 14.42 -23.12 8.39
CA MET A 398 14.39 -24.10 7.29
C MET A 398 14.24 -25.56 7.79
N ASP A 399 14.53 -25.80 9.06
CA ASP A 399 14.43 -27.06 9.79
C ASP A 399 13.23 -27.08 10.76
N SER A 400 12.29 -26.13 10.63
CA SER A 400 11.06 -26.07 11.44
C SER A 400 10.31 -27.41 11.47
N SER A 401 9.64 -27.71 12.57
CA SER A 401 8.80 -28.91 12.68
C SER A 401 7.50 -28.76 11.86
N PRO A 402 6.85 -29.87 11.45
CA PRO A 402 5.50 -29.81 10.89
C PRO A 402 4.49 -29.10 11.82
N GLU A 403 4.61 -29.30 13.13
CA GLU A 403 3.74 -28.69 14.13
C GLU A 403 3.91 -27.17 14.18
N ASP A 404 5.15 -26.66 14.09
CA ASP A 404 5.40 -25.22 14.07
C ASP A 404 4.88 -24.56 12.80
N ARG A 405 5.05 -25.22 11.64
CA ARG A 405 4.47 -24.71 10.37
C ARG A 405 2.94 -24.75 10.39
N ALA A 406 2.33 -25.75 11.01
CA ALA A 406 0.88 -25.79 11.20
C ALA A 406 0.38 -24.63 12.08
N ARG A 407 1.14 -24.27 13.13
CA ARG A 407 0.84 -23.09 13.96
C ARG A 407 1.01 -21.79 13.17
N GLU A 408 1.99 -21.68 12.28
CA GLU A 408 2.18 -20.49 11.45
C GLU A 408 0.98 -20.19 10.55
N GLU A 409 0.31 -21.20 10.00
CA GLU A 409 -0.97 -21.02 9.30
C GLU A 409 -2.05 -20.44 10.22
N GLN A 410 -2.22 -21.02 11.42
CA GLN A 410 -3.19 -20.53 12.41
C GLN A 410 -2.88 -19.09 12.84
N TYR A 411 -1.60 -18.74 12.98
CA TYR A 411 -1.15 -17.39 13.28
C TYR A 411 -1.37 -16.45 12.10
N ALA A 412 -1.24 -16.91 10.85
CA ALA A 412 -1.57 -16.12 9.67
C ALA A 412 -3.06 -15.75 9.65
N HIS A 413 -3.96 -16.71 9.93
CA HIS A 413 -5.41 -16.43 10.03
C HIS A 413 -5.74 -15.53 11.22
N SER A 414 -5.07 -15.71 12.35
CA SER A 414 -5.22 -14.85 13.53
C SER A 414 -4.74 -13.43 13.25
N TRP A 415 -3.60 -13.28 12.59
CA TRP A 415 -3.08 -12.00 12.10
C TRP A 415 -4.09 -11.33 11.17
N PHE A 416 -4.64 -12.06 10.20
CA PHE A 416 -5.65 -11.52 9.28
C PHE A 416 -6.86 -10.96 10.02
N LYS A 417 -7.43 -11.73 10.95
CA LYS A 417 -8.56 -11.30 11.78
C LYS A 417 -8.21 -10.05 12.60
N ASN A 418 -7.06 -10.05 13.25
CA ASN A 418 -6.66 -8.98 14.15
C ASN A 418 -6.32 -7.69 13.39
N ILE A 419 -5.55 -7.77 12.31
CA ILE A 419 -5.16 -6.59 11.55
C ILE A 419 -6.37 -5.96 10.84
N THR A 420 -7.29 -6.75 10.29
CA THR A 420 -8.50 -6.20 9.66
C THR A 420 -9.45 -5.57 10.67
N GLY A 421 -9.60 -6.16 11.86
CA GLY A 421 -10.32 -5.54 12.98
C GLY A 421 -9.63 -4.26 13.48
N ASP A 422 -8.30 -4.21 13.50
CA ASP A 422 -7.56 -2.99 13.84
C ASP A 422 -7.79 -1.88 12.80
N ILE A 423 -7.76 -2.20 11.51
CA ILE A 423 -7.90 -1.22 10.42
C ILE A 423 -9.34 -0.70 10.29
N PHE A 424 -10.33 -1.60 10.19
CA PHE A 424 -11.70 -1.26 9.77
C PHE A 424 -12.75 -1.37 10.89
N GLY A 425 -12.40 -2.00 12.01
CA GLY A 425 -13.30 -2.23 13.15
C GLY A 425 -13.53 -1.02 14.03
#